data_AF-A0AAD5L2Y3-F1
#
_entry.id   AF-A0AAD5L2Y3-F1
#
_cell.length_a   1.000
_cell.length_b   1.000
_cell.length_c   1.000
_cell.angle_alpha   90.00
_cell.angle_beta   90.00
_cell.angle_gamma   90.00
#
_symmetry.space_group_name_H-M   'P 1'
#
loop_
_entity.id
_entity.type
_entity.pdbx_description
1 polymer ?
#
loop_
_entity_poly.entity_id
_entity_poly.type
_entity_poly.pdbx_seq_one_letter_code
_entity_poly.pdbx_strand_id
1 'polypeptide(L)'
;MHEQFKISVETEHENKLAKEIRDVYCQLSKIKRTQAIILGQTNGLLAAAALSLPICSRLNGFGQAMTLQQCEPRRILLSAKETKCGFQPLFTYSENNCTIGTDGWSIHPYSDCFWKTPLININGYPYAWEHNDTNGDWVKQDATIHTPNLDLIAEFEELHLNNFDYTLKRHPAHNILEMEQLNILNELVGKLQEGEPKSLSDIIVTEEQDNKIGNMFSWFDTLKIISIATIGFILFLICLRAWIACNPFPKLIAHLKTKYKRGEIEQATDIEHALRTEENPNNLPRTNSRHH
;
A
#
# COMPACT_ATOMS: atom_id res chain seq x y z
N MET A 1 -22.45 -19.33 -16.33
CA MET A 1 -21.54 -18.60 -17.25
C MET A 1 -20.88 -17.37 -16.59
N HIS A 2 -21.56 -16.65 -15.67
CA HIS A 2 -20.98 -15.47 -14.98
C HIS A 2 -19.80 -15.76 -14.06
N GLU A 3 -19.78 -16.90 -13.35
CA GLU A 3 -18.67 -17.23 -12.44
C GLU A 3 -17.35 -17.50 -13.17
N GLN A 4 -17.40 -18.19 -14.31
CA GLN A 4 -16.24 -18.44 -15.15
C GLN A 4 -15.64 -17.14 -15.69
N PHE A 5 -16.48 -16.18 -16.09
CA PHE A 5 -16.04 -14.85 -16.53
C PHE A 5 -15.39 -14.06 -15.38
N LYS A 6 -15.96 -14.10 -14.18
CA LYS A 6 -15.36 -13.44 -13.01
C LYS A 6 -13.98 -14.01 -12.70
N ILE A 7 -13.86 -15.34 -12.65
CA ILE A 7 -12.59 -16.03 -12.40
C ILE A 7 -11.57 -15.70 -13.50
N SER A 8 -11.97 -15.67 -14.78
CA SER A 8 -11.05 -15.35 -15.87
C SER A 8 -10.54 -13.91 -15.79
N VAL A 9 -11.39 -12.94 -15.44
CA VAL A 9 -10.98 -11.54 -15.31
C VAL A 9 -10.06 -11.33 -14.10
N GLU A 10 -10.37 -11.94 -12.96
CA GLU A 10 -9.51 -11.88 -11.76
C GLU A 10 -8.15 -12.53 -12.03
N THR A 11 -8.14 -13.72 -12.64
CA THR A 11 -6.88 -14.40 -12.98
C THR A 11 -6.05 -13.64 -14.03
N GLU A 12 -6.68 -13.00 -15.01
CA GLU A 12 -5.97 -12.14 -15.97
C GLU A 12 -5.31 -10.94 -15.27
N HIS A 13 -6.03 -10.30 -14.34
CA HIS A 13 -5.51 -9.18 -13.57
C HIS A 13 -4.32 -9.59 -12.70
N GLU A 14 -4.44 -10.68 -11.94
CA GLU A 14 -3.37 -11.20 -11.07
C GLU A 14 -2.14 -11.61 -11.88
N ASN A 15 -2.33 -12.28 -13.03
CA ASN A 15 -1.23 -12.66 -13.90
C ASN A 15 -0.51 -11.43 -14.49
N LYS A 16 -1.27 -10.38 -14.83
CA LYS A 16 -0.69 -9.12 -15.31
C LYS A 16 0.12 -8.45 -14.20
N LEU A 17 -0.43 -8.34 -12.99
CA LEU A 17 0.27 -7.75 -11.84
C LEU A 17 1.55 -8.53 -11.51
N ALA A 18 1.48 -9.86 -11.45
CA ALA A 18 2.64 -10.71 -11.19
C ALA A 18 3.73 -10.53 -12.27
N LYS A 19 3.34 -10.32 -13.52
CA LYS A 19 4.28 -10.02 -14.62
C LYS A 19 4.97 -8.67 -14.42
N GLU A 20 4.22 -7.62 -14.07
CA GLU A 20 4.78 -6.28 -13.81
C GLU A 20 5.74 -6.31 -12.61
N ILE A 21 5.35 -6.94 -11.50
CA ILE A 21 6.20 -7.12 -10.32
C ILE A 21 7.51 -7.82 -10.70
N ARG A 22 7.44 -8.91 -11.48
CA ARG A 22 8.63 -9.64 -11.93
C ARG A 22 9.54 -8.78 -12.80
N ASP A 23 8.98 -7.92 -13.66
CA ASP A 23 9.78 -7.00 -14.48
C ASP A 23 10.49 -5.95 -13.60
N VAL A 24 9.77 -5.36 -12.64
CA VAL A 24 10.35 -4.42 -11.67
C VAL A 24 11.50 -5.06 -10.88
N TYR A 25 11.32 -6.29 -10.36
CA TYR A 25 12.40 -7.00 -9.67
C TYR A 25 13.59 -7.31 -10.59
N CYS A 26 13.34 -7.61 -11.87
CA CYS A 26 14.40 -7.79 -12.85
C CYS A 26 15.21 -6.49 -13.05
N GLN A 27 14.54 -5.34 -13.18
CA GLN A 27 15.22 -4.04 -13.27
C GLN A 27 15.99 -3.71 -11.98
N LEU A 28 15.38 -3.96 -10.82
CA LEU A 28 16.03 -3.76 -9.52
C LEU A 28 17.29 -4.63 -9.39
N SER A 29 17.27 -5.86 -9.89
CA SER A 29 18.44 -6.75 -9.87
C SER A 29 19.59 -6.19 -10.71
N LYS A 30 19.30 -5.55 -11.86
CA LYS A 30 20.31 -4.89 -12.70
C LYS A 30 20.91 -3.67 -12.00
N ILE A 31 20.08 -2.86 -11.33
CA ILE A 31 20.53 -1.71 -10.55
C ILE A 31 21.43 -2.16 -9.40
N LYS A 32 21.00 -3.17 -8.62
CA LYS A 32 21.80 -3.75 -7.53
C LYS A 32 23.15 -4.26 -8.03
N ARG A 33 23.19 -4.90 -9.20
CA ARG A 33 24.45 -5.33 -9.83
C ARG A 33 25.37 -4.15 -10.12
N THR A 34 24.86 -3.09 -10.77
CA THR A 34 25.66 -1.90 -11.09
C THR A 34 26.15 -1.18 -9.83
N GLN A 35 25.28 -1.06 -8.81
CA GLN A 35 25.63 -0.50 -7.51
C GLN A 35 26.75 -1.30 -6.84
N ALA A 36 26.67 -2.64 -6.85
CA ALA A 36 27.72 -3.49 -6.30
C ALA A 36 29.06 -3.34 -7.05
N ILE A 37 29.04 -3.15 -8.37
CA ILE A 37 30.25 -2.88 -9.17
C ILE A 37 30.88 -1.55 -8.77
N ILE A 38 30.08 -0.48 -8.67
CA ILE A 38 30.55 0.86 -8.29
C ILE A 38 31.10 0.86 -6.86
N LEU A 39 30.38 0.24 -5.92
CA LEU A 39 30.86 0.06 -4.54
C LEU A 39 32.14 -0.78 -4.49
N GLY A 40 32.25 -1.81 -5.34
CA GLY A 40 33.45 -2.65 -5.43
C GLY A 40 34.70 -1.90 -5.88
N GLN A 41 34.54 -0.79 -6.62
CA GLN A 41 35.67 0.07 -7.03
C GLN A 41 36.21 0.94 -5.89
N THR A 42 35.36 1.36 -4.96
CA THR A 42 35.76 2.22 -3.84
C THR A 42 36.10 1.41 -2.59
N ASN A 43 35.24 0.46 -2.22
CA ASN A 43 35.42 -0.41 -1.07
C ASN A 43 34.82 -1.80 -1.33
N GLY A 44 35.71 -2.71 -1.74
CA GLY A 44 35.33 -4.09 -2.06
C GLY A 44 34.79 -4.92 -0.90
N LEU A 45 35.18 -4.61 0.34
CA LEU A 45 34.66 -5.29 1.54
C LEU A 45 33.23 -4.82 1.85
N LEU A 46 32.99 -3.51 1.76
CA LEU A 46 31.66 -2.93 1.93
C LEU A 46 30.68 -3.43 0.84
N ALA A 47 31.14 -3.50 -0.41
CA ALA A 47 30.36 -4.06 -1.51
C ALA A 47 29.96 -5.51 -1.26
N ALA A 48 30.87 -6.30 -0.68
CA ALA A 48 30.60 -7.69 -0.32
C ALA A 48 29.59 -7.80 0.84
N ALA A 49 29.71 -6.94 1.85
CA ALA A 49 28.76 -6.85 2.95
C ALA A 49 27.34 -6.46 2.47
N ALA A 50 27.23 -5.50 1.54
CA ALA A 50 25.95 -5.11 0.95
C ALA A 50 25.26 -6.25 0.16
N LEU A 51 26.06 -7.17 -0.39
CA LEU A 51 25.57 -8.38 -1.04
C LEU A 51 25.44 -9.58 -0.09
N SER A 52 25.59 -9.37 1.22
CA SER A 52 25.52 -10.40 2.25
C SER A 52 26.49 -11.57 2.00
N LEU A 53 27.65 -11.28 1.42
CA LEU A 53 28.70 -12.28 1.22
C LEU A 53 29.40 -12.60 2.55
N PRO A 54 30.09 -13.76 2.64
CA PRO A 54 30.84 -14.13 3.84
C PRO A 54 31.85 -13.06 4.27
N ILE A 55 32.07 -12.95 5.58
CA ILE A 55 32.79 -11.88 6.28
C ILE A 55 34.25 -11.64 5.81
N CYS A 56 34.84 -12.57 5.04
CA CYS A 56 36.16 -12.40 4.38
C CYS A 56 36.03 -12.42 2.84
N SER A 57 35.11 -11.63 2.30
CA SER A 57 34.91 -11.51 0.85
C SER A 57 35.18 -10.08 0.42
N ARG A 58 35.98 -9.91 -0.63
CA ARG A 58 36.23 -8.62 -1.26
C ARG A 58 35.78 -8.70 -2.71
N LEU A 59 34.95 -7.77 -3.13
CA LEU A 59 34.58 -7.59 -4.53
C LEU A 59 35.48 -6.54 -5.16
N ASN A 60 36.05 -6.82 -6.33
CA ASN A 60 36.75 -5.83 -7.11
C ASN A 60 36.03 -5.60 -8.43
N GLY A 61 35.57 -4.37 -8.66
CA GLY A 61 34.80 -4.02 -9.86
C GLY A 61 35.70 -3.56 -11.00
N PHE A 62 35.67 -4.26 -12.14
CA PHE A 62 36.39 -3.89 -13.36
C PHE A 62 35.40 -3.64 -14.50
N GLY A 63 35.04 -2.39 -14.73
CA GLY A 63 34.06 -2.03 -15.77
C GLY A 63 32.72 -2.72 -15.56
N GLN A 64 32.38 -3.72 -16.38
CA GLN A 64 31.13 -4.52 -16.28
C GLN A 64 31.28 -5.86 -15.53
N ALA A 65 32.50 -6.24 -15.17
CA ALA A 65 32.80 -7.48 -14.46
C ALA A 65 33.16 -7.20 -13.00
N MET A 66 33.01 -8.22 -12.15
CA MET A 66 33.48 -8.19 -10.78
C MET A 66 34.28 -9.47 -10.49
N THR A 67 35.36 -9.35 -9.72
CA THR A 67 36.07 -10.51 -9.19
C THR A 67 35.76 -10.65 -7.71
N LEU A 68 35.51 -11.88 -7.28
CA LEU A 68 35.37 -12.23 -5.87
C LEU A 68 36.71 -12.74 -5.36
N GLN A 69 37.29 -12.01 -4.40
CA GLN A 69 38.45 -12.47 -3.65
C GLN A 69 37.98 -12.90 -2.27
N GLN A 70 38.06 -14.21 -2.00
CA GLN A 70 37.79 -14.76 -0.70
C GLN A 70 39.11 -14.90 0.06
N CYS A 71 39.13 -14.46 1.32
CA CYS A 71 40.28 -14.65 2.18
C CYS A 71 40.09 -15.82 3.15
N GLU A 72 41.21 -16.37 3.57
CA GLU A 72 41.26 -17.50 4.48
C GLU A 72 41.24 -16.98 5.91
N PRO A 73 40.32 -17.48 6.77
CA PRO A 73 40.29 -17.09 8.17
C PRO A 73 41.55 -17.61 8.89
N ARG A 74 42.22 -16.72 9.62
CA ARG A 74 43.36 -17.05 10.46
C ARG A 74 43.05 -16.70 11.91
N ARG A 75 43.44 -17.59 12.82
CA ARG A 75 43.40 -17.32 14.27
C ARG A 75 44.71 -16.66 14.65
N ILE A 76 44.63 -15.49 15.25
CA ILE A 76 45.79 -14.71 15.69
C ILE A 76 45.70 -14.48 17.19
N LEU A 77 46.85 -14.43 17.87
CA LEU A 77 46.93 -13.98 19.25
C LEU A 77 47.27 -12.50 19.22
N LEU A 78 46.34 -11.66 19.66
CA LEU A 78 46.49 -10.22 19.62
C LEU A 78 47.13 -9.72 20.91
N SER A 79 48.32 -9.13 20.82
CA SER A 79 48.93 -8.39 21.92
C SER A 79 48.72 -6.89 21.70
N ALA A 80 49.07 -6.10 22.72
CA ALA A 80 49.09 -4.65 22.59
C ALA A 80 50.48 -4.11 22.86
N LYS A 81 50.83 -3.04 22.13
CA LYS A 81 52.04 -2.24 22.37
C LYS A 81 51.62 -0.81 22.67
N GLU A 82 52.17 -0.25 23.73
CA GLU A 82 51.94 1.15 24.07
C GLU A 82 52.68 2.07 23.08
N THR A 83 51.96 3.05 22.55
CA THR A 83 52.50 4.07 21.63
C THR A 83 51.95 5.45 21.99
N LYS A 84 52.41 6.50 21.31
CA LYS A 84 51.91 7.88 21.50
C LYS A 84 50.40 8.03 21.25
N CYS A 85 49.80 7.15 20.46
CA CYS A 85 48.37 7.17 20.14
C CYS A 85 47.53 6.22 21.02
N GLY A 86 48.14 5.69 22.08
CA GLY A 86 47.55 4.67 22.95
C GLY A 86 48.04 3.26 22.61
N PHE A 87 47.37 2.27 23.20
CA PHE A 87 47.64 0.86 22.98
C PHE A 87 47.24 0.43 21.57
N GLN A 88 48.17 -0.18 20.86
CA GLN A 88 47.96 -0.63 19.48
C GLN A 88 48.04 -2.14 19.36
N PRO A 89 47.15 -2.74 18.54
CA PRO A 89 47.17 -4.17 18.29
C PRO A 89 48.45 -4.56 17.55
N LEU A 90 49.16 -5.51 18.12
CA LEU A 90 50.37 -6.09 17.55
C LEU A 90 50.23 -7.61 17.60
N PHE A 91 50.64 -8.27 16.53
CA PHE A 91 50.82 -9.71 16.53
C PHE A 91 51.90 -10.09 15.53
N THR A 92 52.53 -11.24 15.73
CA THR A 92 53.52 -11.77 14.80
C THR A 92 52.84 -12.71 13.81
N TYR A 93 53.01 -12.45 12.52
CA TYR A 93 52.51 -13.32 11.45
C TYR A 93 53.61 -13.57 10.43
N SER A 94 53.93 -14.85 10.20
CA SER A 94 54.99 -15.27 9.26
C SER A 94 56.28 -14.46 9.43
N GLU A 95 56.74 -14.35 10.69
CA GLU A 95 57.97 -13.65 11.12
C GLU A 95 57.94 -12.11 11.07
N ASN A 96 56.87 -11.50 10.58
CA ASN A 96 56.71 -10.05 10.55
C ASN A 96 55.77 -9.55 11.65
N ASN A 97 56.04 -8.33 12.13
CA ASN A 97 55.12 -7.63 13.02
C ASN A 97 53.96 -7.05 12.20
N CYS A 98 52.75 -7.49 12.54
CA CYS A 98 51.51 -7.12 11.88
C CYS A 98 50.54 -6.47 12.87
N THR A 99 49.56 -5.77 12.32
CA THR A 99 48.45 -5.15 13.03
C THR A 99 47.14 -5.44 12.29
N ILE A 100 46.02 -5.23 12.99
CA ILE A 100 44.68 -5.36 12.39
C ILE A 100 44.37 -4.06 11.64
N GLY A 101 43.86 -4.17 10.42
CA GLY A 101 43.42 -3.05 9.59
C GLY A 101 42.26 -2.28 10.22
N THR A 102 42.06 -1.03 9.82
CA THR A 102 40.98 -0.17 10.36
C THR A 102 39.57 -0.71 10.06
N ASP A 103 39.46 -1.61 9.09
CA ASP A 103 38.27 -2.38 8.76
C ASP A 103 37.93 -3.47 9.80
N GLY A 104 38.89 -3.86 10.64
CA GLY A 104 38.72 -4.83 11.73
C GLY A 104 38.83 -6.30 11.33
N TRP A 105 39.18 -6.58 10.06
CA TRP A 105 39.26 -7.94 9.50
C TRP A 105 40.58 -8.24 8.80
N SER A 106 41.17 -7.23 8.14
CA SER A 106 42.39 -7.41 7.35
C SER A 106 43.68 -7.37 8.17
N ILE A 107 44.73 -8.03 7.66
CA ILE A 107 46.08 -8.02 8.25
C ILE A 107 46.91 -6.96 7.53
N HIS A 108 47.51 -6.05 8.29
CA HIS A 108 48.38 -4.99 7.80
C HIS A 108 49.77 -5.08 8.44
N PRO A 109 50.82 -4.57 7.77
CA PRO A 109 52.12 -4.39 8.42
C PRO A 109 51.99 -3.43 9.60
N TYR A 110 52.65 -3.73 10.71
CA TYR A 110 52.59 -2.89 11.90
C TYR A 110 53.26 -1.53 11.62
N SER A 111 52.58 -0.46 12.05
CA SER A 111 53.13 0.89 12.08
C SER A 111 52.68 1.60 13.35
N ASP A 112 53.58 2.36 13.98
CA ASP A 112 53.20 3.17 15.13
C ASP A 112 52.14 4.21 14.73
N CYS A 113 51.08 4.34 15.51
CA CYS A 113 49.95 5.24 15.22
C CYS A 113 49.12 4.84 13.98
N PHE A 114 49.05 3.55 13.64
CA PHE A 114 48.13 3.04 12.62
C PHE A 114 46.67 3.34 12.99
N TRP A 115 46.28 3.00 14.22
CA TRP A 115 45.03 3.44 14.81
C TRP A 115 45.20 4.83 15.42
N LYS A 116 44.30 5.75 15.06
CA LYS A 116 44.31 7.14 15.56
C LYS A 116 43.77 7.25 16.99
N THR A 117 43.01 6.24 17.43
CA THR A 117 42.34 6.18 18.72
C THR A 117 42.77 4.92 19.47
N PRO A 118 42.70 4.91 20.82
CA PRO A 118 42.95 3.70 21.62
C PRO A 118 41.85 2.65 21.47
N LEU A 119 40.71 3.03 20.89
CA LEU A 119 39.63 2.14 20.50
C LEU A 119 39.93 1.54 19.13
N ILE A 120 39.92 0.21 19.06
CA ILE A 120 40.11 -0.54 17.82
C ILE A 120 38.86 -1.34 17.48
N ASN A 121 38.62 -1.57 16.19
CA ASN A 121 37.54 -2.44 15.75
C ASN A 121 38.09 -3.85 15.55
N ILE A 122 37.54 -4.84 16.26
CA ILE A 122 37.82 -6.26 16.06
C ILE A 122 36.48 -6.94 15.76
N ASN A 123 36.39 -7.61 14.60
CA ASN A 123 35.20 -8.35 14.19
C ASN A 123 33.89 -7.52 14.19
N GLY A 124 33.97 -6.21 13.95
CA GLY A 124 32.80 -5.33 13.92
C GLY A 124 32.41 -4.72 15.28
N TYR A 125 33.15 -5.01 16.35
CA TYR A 125 32.92 -4.43 17.67
C TYR A 125 34.12 -3.58 18.12
N PRO A 126 33.88 -2.46 18.83
CA PRO A 126 34.95 -1.68 19.42
C PRO A 126 35.53 -2.39 20.65
N TYR A 127 36.85 -2.46 20.73
CA TYR A 127 37.62 -2.96 21.86
C TYR A 127 38.57 -1.87 22.34
N ALA A 128 38.80 -1.84 23.64
CA ALA A 128 39.85 -1.04 24.26
C ALA A 128 40.78 -1.97 25.03
N TRP A 129 42.06 -1.61 25.08
CA TRP A 129 43.02 -2.35 25.89
C TRP A 129 42.85 -1.96 27.35
N GLU A 130 42.44 -2.93 28.17
CA GLU A 130 42.43 -2.80 29.61
C GLU A 130 43.65 -3.57 30.15
N HIS A 131 44.49 -2.90 30.94
CA HIS A 131 45.66 -3.54 31.53
C HIS A 131 45.72 -3.25 33.01
N ASN A 132 46.06 -4.30 33.75
CA ASN A 132 46.55 -4.22 35.11
C ASN A 132 48.08 -4.17 35.08
N ASP A 133 48.73 -4.07 36.25
CA ASP A 133 50.18 -3.95 36.38
C ASP A 133 50.99 -5.09 35.74
N THR A 134 50.38 -6.26 35.47
CA THR A 134 51.08 -7.44 34.94
C THR A 134 50.48 -8.06 33.69
N ASN A 135 49.16 -7.94 33.47
CA ASN A 135 48.45 -8.50 32.31
C ASN A 135 47.44 -7.49 31.78
N GLY A 136 47.29 -7.43 30.46
CA GLY A 136 46.21 -6.71 29.80
C GLY A 136 45.52 -7.58 28.75
N ASP A 137 44.28 -7.22 28.45
CA ASP A 137 43.47 -7.87 27.43
C ASP A 137 42.60 -6.85 26.68
N TRP A 138 42.14 -7.24 25.51
CA TRP A 138 41.21 -6.45 24.72
C TRP A 138 39.79 -6.67 25.24
N VAL A 139 39.23 -5.64 25.87
CA VAL A 139 37.88 -5.68 26.44
C VAL A 139 36.91 -4.95 25.51
N LYS A 140 35.84 -5.67 25.12
CA LYS A 140 34.78 -5.12 24.28
C LYS A 140 34.14 -3.93 25.00
N GLN A 141 34.03 -2.82 24.29
CA GLN A 141 33.37 -1.63 24.79
C GLN A 141 31.92 -1.63 24.31
N ASP A 142 30.98 -1.58 25.24
CA ASP A 142 29.58 -1.41 24.91
C ASP A 142 29.25 0.08 24.77
N ALA A 143 28.49 0.42 23.74
CA ALA A 143 28.07 1.80 23.51
C ALA A 143 27.14 2.26 24.65
N THR A 144 27.65 3.12 25.54
CA THR A 144 26.88 3.69 26.66
C THR A 144 25.93 4.80 26.21
N ILE A 145 26.00 5.21 24.94
CA ILE A 145 25.16 6.29 24.41
C ILE A 145 23.80 5.69 24.08
N HIS A 146 22.80 6.08 24.87
CA HIS A 146 21.41 5.91 24.47
C HIS A 146 21.23 6.53 23.07
N THR A 147 20.68 5.78 22.12
CA THR A 147 20.37 6.21 20.75
C THR A 147 19.05 6.98 20.55
N PRO A 148 18.27 7.46 21.56
CA PRO A 148 16.89 7.91 21.33
C PRO A 148 16.79 9.22 20.54
N ASN A 149 17.92 9.89 20.26
CA ASN A 149 17.94 11.12 19.46
C ASN A 149 18.51 10.94 18.05
N LEU A 150 18.85 9.72 17.63
CA LEU A 150 19.10 9.44 16.22
C LEU A 150 17.79 8.95 15.60
N ASP A 151 17.18 9.81 14.80
CA ASP A 151 16.06 9.47 13.94
C ASP A 151 16.59 8.48 12.88
N LEU A 152 16.57 7.19 13.22
CA LEU A 152 16.97 6.12 12.32
C LEU A 152 15.91 6.03 11.24
N ILE A 153 16.16 6.69 10.10
CA ILE A 153 15.34 6.52 8.91
C ILE A 153 15.56 5.08 8.45
N ALA A 154 14.52 4.24 8.62
CA ALA A 154 14.50 2.94 7.98
C ALA A 154 14.65 3.15 6.47
N GLU A 155 15.71 2.60 5.88
CA GLU A 155 15.97 2.72 4.44
C GLU A 155 14.86 2.04 3.61
N PHE A 156 14.12 1.11 4.22
CA PHE A 156 13.06 0.34 3.58
C PHE A 156 11.74 0.52 4.33
N GLU A 157 10.68 0.79 3.57
CA GLU A 157 9.31 0.68 4.05
C GLU A 157 8.96 -0.81 4.16
N GLU A 158 8.59 -1.27 5.35
CA GLU A 158 8.14 -2.66 5.54
C GLU A 158 6.85 -2.90 4.75
N LEU A 159 6.95 -3.67 3.66
CA LEU A 159 5.78 -4.13 2.94
C LEU A 159 5.09 -5.25 3.73
N HIS A 160 4.10 -4.89 4.54
CA HIS A 160 3.23 -5.86 5.19
C HIS A 160 2.30 -6.51 4.14
N LEU A 161 2.60 -7.74 3.76
CA LEU A 161 1.69 -8.57 2.96
C LEU A 161 0.63 -9.18 3.87
N ASN A 162 -0.56 -8.56 3.95
CA ASN A 162 -1.73 -9.16 4.60
C ASN A 162 -2.30 -10.28 3.72
N ASN A 163 -1.66 -11.45 3.74
CA ASN A 163 -1.93 -12.52 2.78
C ASN A 163 -3.19 -13.37 3.04
N PHE A 164 -4.09 -13.03 3.96
CA PHE A 164 -5.08 -14.02 4.44
C PHE A 164 -6.53 -13.56 4.71
N ASP A 165 -6.99 -12.43 4.17
CA ASP A 165 -8.38 -11.98 4.47
C ASP A 165 -9.41 -12.21 3.35
N TYR A 166 -9.00 -12.72 2.19
CA TYR A 166 -9.90 -12.94 1.05
C TYR A 166 -10.57 -14.33 1.03
N THR A 167 -10.13 -15.27 1.87
CA THR A 167 -10.68 -16.64 1.89
C THR A 167 -11.87 -16.84 2.85
N LEU A 168 -12.21 -15.87 3.70
CA LEU A 168 -13.18 -16.08 4.79
C LEU A 168 -14.48 -15.26 4.76
N LYS A 169 -14.84 -14.60 3.65
CA LYS A 169 -16.21 -14.09 3.45
C LYS A 169 -17.05 -15.06 2.61
N ARG A 170 -17.17 -16.33 3.04
CA ARG A 170 -18.30 -17.15 2.60
C ARG A 170 -19.54 -16.61 3.31
N HIS A 171 -20.48 -16.07 2.52
CA HIS A 171 -21.77 -15.64 3.05
C HIS A 171 -22.43 -16.83 3.76
N PRO A 172 -23.01 -16.66 4.97
CA PRO A 172 -23.67 -17.75 5.70
C PRO A 172 -24.83 -18.38 4.93
N ALA A 173 -25.34 -17.71 3.87
CA ALA A 173 -26.33 -18.26 2.95
C ALA A 173 -25.85 -19.47 2.12
N HIS A 174 -24.55 -19.76 2.09
CA HIS A 174 -24.00 -20.96 1.45
C HIS A 174 -23.82 -22.13 2.42
N ASN A 175 -24.25 -22.02 3.69
CA ASN A 175 -24.40 -23.19 4.54
C ASN A 175 -25.56 -24.04 3.98
N ILE A 176 -25.18 -25.16 3.37
CA ILE A 176 -26.04 -26.25 2.89
C ILE A 176 -26.99 -26.80 3.97
N LEU A 177 -26.75 -26.44 5.24
CA LEU A 177 -27.53 -26.88 6.40
C LEU A 177 -28.97 -26.36 6.41
N GLU A 178 -29.27 -25.20 5.80
CA GLU A 178 -30.64 -24.68 5.72
C GLU A 178 -31.45 -25.27 4.55
N MET A 179 -30.79 -25.89 3.56
CA MET A 179 -31.48 -26.59 2.47
C MET A 179 -31.79 -28.06 2.83
N GLU A 180 -31.06 -28.66 3.77
CA GLU A 180 -31.35 -30.03 4.26
C GLU A 180 -32.62 -30.11 5.11
N GLN A 181 -33.03 -29.01 5.76
CA GLN A 181 -34.24 -28.96 6.57
C GLN A 181 -35.54 -28.84 5.76
N LEU A 182 -35.46 -28.63 4.44
CA LEU A 182 -36.61 -28.66 3.52
C LEU A 182 -36.81 -30.03 2.86
N ASN A 183 -36.03 -31.06 3.24
CA ASN A 183 -36.25 -32.41 2.74
C ASN A 183 -37.47 -33.05 3.41
N ILE A 184 -38.63 -32.81 2.79
CA ILE A 184 -39.87 -33.59 2.89
C ILE A 184 -39.58 -35.11 2.91
N LEU A 185 -38.49 -35.54 2.27
CA LEU A 185 -37.99 -36.92 2.27
C LEU A 185 -37.60 -37.47 3.64
N ASN A 186 -37.02 -36.68 4.56
CA ASN A 186 -36.67 -37.19 5.89
C ASN A 186 -37.91 -37.38 6.78
N GLU A 187 -38.92 -36.51 6.63
CA GLU A 187 -40.22 -36.70 7.28
C GLU A 187 -40.98 -37.89 6.66
N LEU A 188 -40.88 -38.07 5.33
CA LEU A 188 -41.49 -39.20 4.61
C LEU A 188 -40.86 -40.54 5.01
N VAL A 189 -39.53 -40.57 5.15
CA VAL A 189 -38.78 -41.77 5.59
C VAL A 189 -39.05 -42.06 7.05
N GLY A 190 -39.11 -41.05 7.92
CA GLY A 190 -39.51 -41.22 9.33
C GLY A 190 -40.91 -41.83 9.46
N LYS A 191 -41.90 -41.34 8.69
CA LYS A 191 -43.26 -41.89 8.69
C LYS A 191 -43.37 -43.27 8.04
N LEU A 192 -42.53 -43.60 7.06
CA LEU A 192 -42.45 -44.95 6.48
C LEU A 192 -41.86 -45.98 7.45
N GLN A 193 -41.02 -45.53 8.39
CA GLN A 193 -40.34 -46.40 9.35
C GLN A 193 -41.15 -46.60 10.65
N GLU A 194 -42.05 -45.67 10.98
CA GLU A 194 -42.93 -45.76 12.15
C GLU A 194 -44.27 -46.48 11.90
N GLY A 195 -44.65 -46.74 10.65
CA GLY A 195 -45.92 -47.40 10.30
C GLY A 195 -45.76 -48.84 9.78
N GLU A 196 -46.20 -49.83 10.55
CA GLU A 196 -46.46 -51.18 10.02
C GLU A 196 -47.59 -51.19 8.97
N PRO A 197 -47.58 -52.13 8.01
CA PRO A 197 -48.25 -52.01 6.73
C PRO A 197 -49.75 -52.31 6.82
N LYS A 198 -50.56 -51.35 7.27
CA LYS A 198 -52.01 -51.40 7.06
C LYS A 198 -52.52 -50.06 6.54
N SER A 199 -53.20 -50.17 5.39
CA SER A 199 -53.97 -49.17 4.65
C SER A 199 -53.22 -47.93 4.13
N LEU A 200 -52.57 -48.14 2.98
CA LEU A 200 -52.18 -47.14 1.98
C LEU A 200 -53.37 -46.35 1.35
N SER A 201 -54.57 -46.43 1.93
CA SER A 201 -55.81 -45.87 1.38
C SER A 201 -56.24 -44.54 2.01
N ASP A 202 -55.66 -44.10 3.13
CA ASP A 202 -55.97 -42.80 3.76
C ASP A 202 -55.00 -41.67 3.36
N ILE A 203 -54.00 -41.97 2.51
CA ILE A 203 -53.01 -41.00 1.99
C ILE A 203 -53.30 -40.65 0.51
N ILE A 204 -54.45 -41.06 -0.02
CA ILE A 204 -54.96 -40.50 -1.27
C ILE A 204 -55.80 -39.29 -0.90
N VAL A 205 -55.17 -38.11 -1.03
CA VAL A 205 -55.84 -36.81 -0.97
C VAL A 205 -56.94 -36.80 -2.03
N THR A 206 -58.18 -36.87 -1.59
CA THR A 206 -59.36 -36.57 -2.40
C THR A 206 -59.43 -35.06 -2.65
N GLU A 207 -59.82 -34.73 -3.88
CA GLU A 207 -59.91 -33.43 -4.57
C GLU A 207 -60.68 -32.28 -3.86
N GLU A 208 -61.10 -32.45 -2.60
CA GLU A 208 -62.04 -31.52 -1.93
C GLU A 208 -61.40 -30.51 -0.93
N GLN A 209 -60.08 -30.48 -0.73
CA GLN A 209 -59.45 -29.50 0.20
C GLN A 209 -58.92 -28.20 -0.44
N ASP A 210 -58.98 -28.04 -1.76
CA ASP A 210 -58.45 -26.83 -2.43
C ASP A 210 -59.27 -25.55 -2.18
N ASN A 211 -60.51 -25.66 -1.70
CA ASN A 211 -61.38 -24.50 -1.53
C ASN A 211 -61.15 -23.68 -0.26
N LYS A 212 -60.25 -24.11 0.65
CA LYS A 212 -60.00 -23.40 1.92
C LYS A 212 -58.68 -22.61 1.98
N ILE A 213 -57.69 -22.94 1.14
CA ILE A 213 -56.37 -22.31 1.20
C ILE A 213 -56.33 -20.98 0.41
N GLY A 214 -57.17 -20.82 -0.63
CA GLY A 214 -57.25 -19.58 -1.40
C GLY A 214 -57.77 -18.36 -0.64
N ASN A 215 -58.56 -18.55 0.43
CA ASN A 215 -59.18 -17.44 1.16
C ASN A 215 -58.31 -16.87 2.30
N MET A 216 -57.27 -17.61 2.74
CA MET A 216 -56.37 -17.12 3.80
C MET A 216 -55.30 -16.15 3.29
N PHE A 217 -55.03 -16.10 1.97
CA PHE A 217 -53.98 -15.27 1.40
C PHE A 217 -54.44 -13.87 0.92
N SER A 218 -55.74 -13.62 0.72
CA SER A 218 -56.22 -12.30 0.21
C SER A 218 -56.21 -11.17 1.25
N TRP A 219 -56.26 -11.51 2.54
CA TRP A 219 -56.21 -10.55 3.64
C TRP A 219 -54.83 -9.87 3.79
N PHE A 220 -53.75 -10.56 3.41
CA PHE A 220 -52.40 -9.99 3.50
C PHE A 220 -52.16 -8.88 2.47
N ASP A 221 -52.73 -9.01 1.27
CA ASP A 221 -52.60 -7.98 0.24
C ASP A 221 -53.39 -6.71 0.58
N THR A 222 -54.56 -6.85 1.21
CA THR A 222 -55.34 -5.70 1.68
C THR A 222 -54.63 -4.94 2.80
N LEU A 223 -53.97 -5.62 3.75
CA LEU A 223 -53.16 -4.96 4.78
C LEU A 223 -51.96 -4.20 4.19
N LYS A 224 -51.28 -4.80 3.21
CA LYS A 224 -50.11 -4.19 2.57
C LYS A 224 -50.48 -2.90 1.83
N ILE A 225 -51.61 -2.87 1.11
CA ILE A 225 -52.11 -1.68 0.41
C ILE A 225 -52.43 -0.55 1.40
N ILE A 226 -53.07 -0.86 2.53
CA ILE A 226 -53.39 0.14 3.57
C ILE A 226 -52.11 0.72 4.18
N SER A 227 -51.10 -0.11 4.47
CA SER A 227 -49.83 0.38 5.03
C SER A 227 -49.08 1.35 4.10
N ILE A 228 -49.04 1.08 2.79
CA ILE A 228 -48.35 1.93 1.82
C ILE A 228 -49.10 3.26 1.64
N ALA A 229 -50.44 3.22 1.65
CA ALA A 229 -51.27 4.42 1.52
C ALA A 229 -51.09 5.38 2.71
N THR A 230 -51.01 4.86 3.94
CA THR A 230 -50.82 5.70 5.15
C THR A 230 -49.45 6.40 5.15
N ILE A 231 -48.38 5.71 4.76
CA ILE A 231 -47.03 6.29 4.68
C ILE A 231 -46.97 7.39 3.61
N GLY A 232 -47.60 7.16 2.44
CA GLY A 232 -47.70 8.18 1.40
C GLY A 232 -48.45 9.44 1.84
N PHE A 233 -49.53 9.28 2.63
CA PHE A 233 -50.31 10.41 3.13
C PHE A 233 -49.53 11.28 4.12
N ILE A 234 -48.71 10.67 4.99
CA ILE A 234 -47.86 11.39 5.95
C ILE A 234 -46.80 12.23 5.22
N LEU A 235 -46.14 11.64 4.21
CA LEU A 235 -45.15 12.36 3.38
C LEU A 235 -45.79 13.55 2.64
N PHE A 236 -47.02 13.38 2.15
CA PHE A 236 -47.74 14.45 1.47
C PHE A 236 -48.05 15.64 2.39
N LEU A 237 -48.45 15.40 3.64
CA LEU A 237 -48.69 16.46 4.62
C LEU A 237 -47.41 17.23 5.00
N ILE A 238 -46.27 16.54 5.05
CA ILE A 238 -44.95 17.17 5.29
C ILE A 238 -44.59 18.09 4.12
N CYS A 239 -44.79 17.64 2.88
CA CYS A 239 -44.56 18.46 1.68
C CYS A 239 -45.47 19.70 1.64
N LEU A 240 -46.74 19.57 2.02
CA LEU A 240 -47.69 20.69 2.08
C LEU A 240 -47.28 21.72 3.13
N ARG A 241 -46.82 21.28 4.31
CA ARG A 241 -46.26 22.15 5.35
C ARG A 241 -45.01 22.90 4.88
N ALA A 242 -44.13 22.22 4.14
CA ALA A 242 -42.94 22.85 3.55
C ALA A 242 -43.31 23.90 2.49
N TRP A 243 -44.34 23.63 1.68
CA TRP A 243 -44.84 24.57 0.66
C TRP A 243 -45.49 25.83 1.26
N ILE A 244 -46.19 25.72 2.38
CA ILE A 244 -46.80 26.87 3.07
C ILE A 244 -45.74 27.71 3.80
N ALA A 245 -44.70 27.09 4.36
CA ALA A 245 -43.61 27.79 5.05
C ALA A 245 -42.65 28.50 4.07
N CYS A 246 -42.38 27.90 2.91
CA CYS A 246 -41.59 28.51 1.84
C CYS A 246 -42.52 29.18 0.82
N ASN A 247 -43.02 30.37 1.13
CA ASN A 247 -43.74 31.22 0.17
C ASN A 247 -42.76 31.66 -0.96
N PRO A 248 -42.74 31.04 -2.17
CA PRO A 248 -41.68 31.27 -3.15
C PRO A 248 -42.02 32.43 -4.11
N PHE A 249 -43.16 33.09 -3.92
CA PHE A 249 -43.67 34.09 -4.84
C PHE A 249 -42.90 35.43 -4.97
N PRO A 250 -42.11 35.93 -3.99
CA PRO A 250 -41.41 37.20 -4.20
C PRO A 250 -40.14 37.09 -5.07
N LYS A 251 -39.51 35.90 -5.15
CA LYS A 251 -38.24 35.73 -5.89
C LYS A 251 -38.43 35.55 -7.41
N LEU A 252 -39.55 34.98 -7.84
CA LEU A 252 -39.82 34.75 -9.27
C LEU A 252 -40.23 36.04 -10.01
N ILE A 253 -41.00 36.92 -9.36
CA ILE A 253 -41.46 38.20 -9.94
C ILE A 253 -40.29 39.20 -10.09
N ALA A 254 -39.32 39.19 -9.16
CA ALA A 254 -38.14 40.04 -9.25
C ALA A 254 -37.28 39.72 -10.49
N HIS A 255 -37.08 38.42 -10.80
CA HIS A 255 -36.30 38.00 -11.98
C HIS A 255 -36.96 38.39 -13.31
N LEU A 256 -38.30 38.32 -13.39
CA LEU A 256 -39.03 38.71 -14.60
C LEU A 256 -38.99 40.23 -14.85
N LYS A 257 -39.04 41.05 -13.79
CA LYS A 257 -38.95 42.52 -13.90
C LYS A 257 -37.57 43.00 -14.39
N THR A 258 -36.49 42.31 -14.00
CA THR A 258 -35.12 42.61 -14.48
C THR A 258 -34.89 42.20 -15.92
N LYS A 259 -35.53 41.14 -16.41
CA LYS A 259 -35.41 40.74 -17.83
C LYS A 259 -36.15 41.71 -18.76
N TYR A 260 -37.32 42.21 -18.35
CA TYR A 260 -38.09 43.17 -19.14
C TYR A 260 -37.36 44.52 -19.29
N LYS A 261 -36.79 45.05 -18.19
CA LYS A 261 -36.02 46.32 -18.24
C LYS A 261 -34.72 46.24 -19.04
N ARG A 262 -34.11 45.05 -19.17
CA ARG A 262 -32.87 44.88 -19.95
C ARG A 262 -33.15 44.89 -21.45
N GLY A 263 -34.28 44.35 -21.89
CA GLY A 263 -34.68 44.37 -23.31
C GLY A 263 -35.03 45.77 -23.84
N GLU A 264 -35.66 46.63 -23.03
CA GLU A 264 -35.97 48.02 -23.44
C GLU A 264 -34.72 48.90 -23.58
N ILE A 265 -33.68 48.65 -22.78
CA ILE A 265 -32.43 49.44 -22.84
C ILE A 265 -31.60 49.06 -24.08
N GLU A 266 -31.53 47.76 -24.41
CA GLU A 266 -30.80 47.27 -25.59
C GLU A 266 -31.41 47.80 -26.89
N GLN A 267 -32.74 47.85 -26.97
CA GLN A 267 -33.46 48.34 -28.15
C GLN A 267 -33.36 49.86 -28.32
N ALA A 268 -33.24 50.63 -27.23
CA ALA A 268 -33.03 52.07 -27.28
C ALA A 268 -31.60 52.44 -27.74
N THR A 269 -30.58 51.68 -27.30
CA THR A 269 -29.18 51.90 -27.71
C THR A 269 -28.91 51.55 -29.18
N ASP A 270 -29.57 50.54 -29.73
CA ASP A 270 -29.40 50.17 -31.15
C ASP A 270 -30.05 51.18 -32.10
N ILE A 271 -31.17 51.80 -31.70
CA ILE A 271 -31.83 52.85 -32.51
C ILE A 271 -31.00 54.15 -32.50
N GLU A 272 -30.36 54.49 -31.38
CA GLU A 272 -29.51 55.68 -31.26
C GLU A 272 -28.16 55.52 -32.00
N HIS A 273 -27.62 54.30 -32.09
CA HIS A 273 -26.43 54.01 -32.90
C HIS A 273 -26.70 54.02 -34.41
N ALA A 274 -27.90 53.60 -34.84
CA ALA A 274 -28.32 53.60 -36.24
C ALA A 274 -28.60 55.03 -36.77
N LEU A 275 -29.15 55.92 -35.95
CA LEU A 275 -29.39 57.32 -36.33
C LEU A 275 -28.11 58.17 -36.44
N ARG A 276 -27.02 57.80 -35.74
CA ARG A 276 -25.74 58.53 -35.78
C ARG A 276 -24.83 58.13 -36.94
N THR A 277 -25.15 57.05 -37.67
CA THR A 277 -24.32 56.56 -38.80
C THR A 277 -24.74 57.09 -40.18
N GLU A 278 -25.89 57.76 -40.31
CA GLU A 278 -26.32 58.39 -41.58
C GLU A 278 -25.90 59.87 -41.75
N GLU A 279 -25.33 60.54 -40.75
CA GLU A 279 -25.12 62.00 -40.78
C GLU A 279 -23.66 62.50 -40.96
N ASN A 280 -22.69 61.69 -41.42
CA ASN A 280 -21.35 62.24 -41.67
C ASN A 280 -20.51 61.50 -42.73
N PRO A 281 -20.48 61.96 -43.99
CA PRO A 281 -19.54 61.48 -44.99
C PRO A 281 -18.32 62.39 -44.99
N ASN A 282 -17.23 62.01 -44.31
CA ASN A 282 -15.84 62.37 -44.63
C ASN A 282 -14.90 61.88 -43.52
N ASN A 283 -14.09 60.85 -43.80
CA ASN A 283 -12.64 60.87 -43.52
C ASN A 283 -11.97 59.54 -43.90
N LEU A 284 -11.07 59.60 -44.88
CA LEU A 284 -10.03 58.61 -45.14
C LEU A 284 -9.00 58.60 -43.97
N PRO A 285 -8.45 57.44 -43.56
CA PRO A 285 -7.27 57.42 -42.71
C PRO A 285 -5.98 57.55 -43.54
N ARG A 286 -5.17 58.56 -43.17
CA ARG A 286 -3.81 58.80 -43.69
C ARG A 286 -2.78 58.21 -42.72
N THR A 287 -1.74 57.64 -43.30
CA THR A 287 -0.53 57.05 -42.72
C THR A 287 0.28 58.01 -41.82
N ASN A 288 0.88 57.51 -40.72
CA ASN A 288 2.34 57.44 -40.49
C ASN A 288 2.77 57.10 -39.04
N SER A 289 3.73 56.16 -38.96
CA SER A 289 5.03 56.21 -38.24
C SER A 289 5.26 57.22 -37.10
N ARG A 290 5.68 56.73 -35.91
CA ARG A 290 7.03 56.99 -35.33
C ARG A 290 7.30 56.32 -33.98
N HIS A 291 8.53 55.83 -33.87
CA HIS A 291 9.46 55.72 -32.73
C HIS A 291 8.98 56.14 -31.32
N HIS A 292 9.15 55.25 -30.35
CA HIS A 292 10.32 55.21 -29.45
C HIS A 292 10.47 53.84 -28.79
#